data_AF-A0A061SHU8-F1
#
_entry.id   AF-A0A061SHU8-F1
#
_cell.length_a   1.000
_cell.length_b   1.000
_cell.length_c   1.000
_cell.angle_alpha   90.00
_cell.angle_beta   90.00
_cell.angle_gamma   90.00
#
_symmetry.space_group_name_H-M   'P 1'
#
loop_
_entity.id
_entity.type
_entity.pdbx_description
1 polymer ?
#
loop_
_entity_poly.entity_id
_entity_poly.type
_entity_poly.pdbx_seq_one_letter_code
_entity_poly.pdbx_strand_id
1 'polypeptide(L)'
;MGRWCKDRSSSAGAKAWIPVYAASWWNAAEVDRFLADKSKPIWVSLSAERTEVYREIMRLYYGHSPEMERIFGRRGPFWARHYMFWHNSRPLTLIYEVFSPSLEKYLGPCLLQDKSANPLSSLSVDDRADEE
;
A
#
# COMPACT_ATOMS: atom_id res chain seq x y z
N MET A 1 -14.92 27.18 -5.34
CA MET A 1 -13.98 26.64 -6.34
C MET A 1 -13.25 25.47 -5.69
N GLY A 2 -13.07 24.27 -6.26
CA GLY A 2 -13.37 23.76 -7.60
C GLY A 2 -14.03 22.37 -7.52
N ARG A 3 -14.74 22.06 -8.60
CA ARG A 3 -15.62 20.91 -8.78
C ARG A 3 -14.81 19.83 -9.54
N TRP A 4 -14.50 18.70 -8.91
CA TRP A 4 -13.83 17.56 -9.56
C TRP A 4 -14.72 16.33 -9.51
N CYS A 5 -15.67 16.23 -10.46
CA CYS A 5 -16.08 14.96 -11.05
C CYS A 5 -17.02 15.27 -12.21
N LYS A 6 -16.47 15.32 -13.43
CA LYS A 6 -17.26 15.04 -14.62
C LYS A 6 -16.32 14.55 -15.71
N ASP A 7 -16.17 13.24 -15.76
CA ASP A 7 -16.23 12.59 -17.06
C ASP A 7 -17.05 11.31 -16.91
N ARG A 8 -18.22 11.30 -17.55
CA ARG A 8 -19.09 10.13 -17.64
C ARG A 8 -19.70 10.15 -19.04
N SER A 9 -18.93 9.64 -19.99
CA SER A 9 -19.33 9.14 -21.31
C SER A 9 -18.23 8.13 -21.69
N SER A 10 -18.42 6.91 -22.17
CA SER A 10 -19.54 6.14 -22.71
C SER A 10 -19.16 4.63 -22.62
N SER A 11 -20.18 3.78 -22.48
CA SER A 11 -20.27 2.32 -22.66
C SER A 11 -19.02 1.47 -23.03
N ALA A 12 -18.40 0.88 -22.01
CA ALA A 12 -17.87 -0.49 -21.99
C ALA A 12 -17.73 -0.84 -20.50
N GLY A 13 -18.17 -2.02 -20.04
CA GLY A 13 -18.26 -2.37 -18.62
C GLY A 13 -17.00 -1.97 -17.85
N ALA A 14 -17.07 -0.89 -17.08
CA ALA A 14 -15.93 -0.34 -16.38
C ALA A 14 -15.47 -1.35 -15.34
N LYS A 15 -14.45 -2.14 -15.69
CA LYS A 15 -13.83 -3.10 -14.78
C LYS A 15 -13.36 -2.32 -13.57
N ALA A 16 -14.06 -2.48 -12.44
CA ALA A 16 -13.67 -1.88 -11.18
C ALA A 16 -12.26 -2.38 -10.85
N TRP A 17 -11.29 -1.48 -10.80
CA TRP A 17 -9.94 -1.81 -10.38
C TRP A 17 -9.84 -1.57 -8.88
N ILE A 18 -9.21 -2.51 -8.17
CA ILE A 18 -9.03 -2.43 -6.73
C ILE A 18 -7.70 -1.71 -6.48
N PRO A 19 -7.72 -0.47 -5.92
CA PRO A 19 -6.48 0.29 -5.70
C PRO A 19 -5.66 -0.26 -4.53
N VAL A 20 -6.34 -0.75 -3.50
CA VAL A 20 -5.73 -1.18 -2.24
C VAL A 20 -6.53 -2.36 -1.69
N TYR A 21 -5.82 -3.36 -1.19
CA TYR A 21 -6.37 -4.34 -0.26
C TYR A 21 -5.99 -3.91 1.15
N ALA A 22 -6.93 -3.95 2.09
CA ALA A 22 -6.66 -3.61 3.48
C ALA A 22 -7.32 -4.60 4.43
N ALA A 23 -6.63 -4.90 5.52
CA ALA A 23 -7.15 -5.65 6.65
C ALA A 23 -6.85 -4.88 7.93
N SER A 24 -7.70 -5.04 8.93
CA SER A 24 -7.49 -4.40 10.24
C SER A 24 -7.83 -5.36 11.37
N TRP A 25 -7.09 -5.24 12.47
CA TRP A 25 -7.28 -6.02 13.69
C TRP A 25 -7.62 -5.08 14.82
N TRP A 26 -8.65 -5.43 15.57
CA TRP A 26 -9.23 -4.61 16.62
C TRP A 26 -9.38 -5.42 17.89
N ASN A 27 -9.35 -4.73 19.02
CA ASN A 27 -9.82 -5.32 20.27
C ASN A 27 -11.33 -5.56 20.18
N ALA A 28 -11.76 -6.82 20.33
CA ALA A 28 -13.16 -7.22 20.23
C ALA A 28 -14.07 -6.50 21.25
N ALA A 29 -13.54 -6.14 22.42
CA ALA A 29 -14.29 -5.43 23.45
C ALA A 29 -14.54 -3.95 23.11
N GLU A 30 -13.73 -3.37 22.21
CA GLU A 30 -13.74 -1.94 21.92
C GLU A 30 -14.18 -1.63 20.48
N VAL A 31 -14.14 -2.61 19.57
CA VAL A 31 -14.38 -2.40 18.13
C VAL A 31 -15.74 -1.77 17.83
N ASP A 32 -16.80 -2.21 18.50
CA ASP A 32 -18.16 -1.72 18.20
C ASP A 32 -18.37 -0.26 18.64
N ARG A 33 -17.53 0.24 19.56
CA ARG A 33 -17.52 1.66 19.92
C ARG A 33 -17.04 2.53 18.76
N PHE A 34 -16.03 2.09 18.02
CA PHE A 34 -15.39 2.88 16.95
C PHE A 34 -15.91 2.53 15.55
N LEU A 35 -16.45 1.33 15.38
CA LEU A 35 -16.96 0.80 14.11
C LEU A 35 -18.39 0.28 14.30
N ALA A 36 -19.29 1.15 14.75
CA ALA A 36 -20.71 0.84 14.84
C ALA A 36 -21.29 0.38 13.48
N ASP A 37 -20.80 0.97 12.39
CA ASP A 37 -21.12 0.56 11.03
C ASP A 37 -19.84 0.12 10.29
N LYS A 38 -19.66 -1.21 10.22
CA LYS A 38 -18.49 -1.87 9.61
C LYS A 38 -18.51 -1.78 8.07
N SER A 39 -19.59 -1.29 7.47
CA SER A 39 -19.65 -1.06 6.01
C SER A 39 -18.98 0.26 5.60
N LYS A 40 -18.73 1.16 6.55
CA LYS A 40 -18.08 2.44 6.29
C LYS A 40 -16.55 2.32 6.34
N PRO A 41 -15.83 3.14 5.56
CA PRO A 41 -14.39 3.26 5.72
C PRO A 41 -14.03 3.66 7.15
N ILE A 42 -12.99 3.04 7.72
CA ILE A 42 -12.55 3.27 9.12
C ILE A 42 -12.43 4.76 9.45
N TRP A 43 -11.84 5.56 8.55
CA TRP A 43 -11.68 7.00 8.75
C TRP A 43 -13.00 7.77 8.89
N VAL A 44 -14.06 7.34 8.19
CA VAL A 44 -15.38 7.98 8.28
C VAL A 44 -15.94 7.80 9.68
N SER A 45 -15.81 6.60 10.26
CA SER A 45 -16.26 6.33 11.62
C SER A 45 -15.44 7.11 12.65
N LEU A 46 -14.11 7.08 12.54
CA LEU A 46 -13.21 7.79 13.47
C LEU A 46 -13.39 9.32 13.44
N SER A 47 -13.58 9.90 12.25
CA SER A 47 -13.75 11.35 12.09
C SER A 47 -15.12 11.85 12.54
N ALA A 48 -16.18 11.05 12.36
CA ALA A 48 -17.52 11.38 12.84
C ALA A 48 -17.56 11.55 14.36
N GLU A 49 -16.82 10.71 15.08
CA GLU A 49 -16.68 10.78 16.54
C GLU A 49 -15.60 11.76 17.01
N ARG A 50 -14.96 12.49 16.08
CA ARG A 50 -13.82 13.38 16.35
C ARG A 50 -12.73 12.68 17.17
N THR A 51 -12.52 11.39 16.93
CA THR A 51 -11.52 10.60 17.64
C THR A 51 -10.14 11.03 17.15
N GLU A 52 -9.40 11.72 18.03
CA GLU A 52 -8.00 12.00 17.77
C GLU A 52 -7.21 10.69 17.80
N VAL A 53 -6.53 10.40 16.69
CA VAL A 53 -5.71 9.21 16.53
C VAL A 53 -4.30 9.59 16.13
N TYR A 54 -3.32 8.97 16.77
CA TYR A 54 -1.93 9.02 16.34
C TYR A 54 -1.62 7.80 15.47
N ARG A 55 -0.96 8.02 14.33
CA ARG A 55 -0.58 6.96 13.39
C ARG A 55 0.90 6.68 13.45
N GLU A 56 1.24 5.46 13.82
CA GLU A 56 2.62 5.01 13.88
C GLU A 56 2.89 3.94 12.82
N ILE A 57 3.71 4.26 11.81
CA ILE A 57 4.08 3.30 10.76
C ILE A 57 5.11 2.33 11.33
N MET A 58 4.74 1.05 11.39
CA MET A 58 5.56 0.00 11.97
C MET A 58 6.52 -0.58 10.94
N ARG A 59 6.02 -0.89 9.74
CA ARG A 59 6.83 -1.55 8.71
C ARG A 59 6.29 -1.30 7.30
N LEU A 60 7.24 -1.25 6.36
CA LEU A 60 7.01 -1.32 4.93
C LEU A 60 7.49 -2.68 4.41
N TYR A 61 6.82 -3.19 3.39
CA TYR A 61 7.13 -4.43 2.70
C TYR A 61 7.19 -4.19 1.21
N TYR A 62 8.07 -4.93 0.55
CA TYR A 62 8.16 -5.00 -0.90
C TYR A 62 8.41 -6.45 -1.31
N GLY A 63 7.55 -7.02 -2.14
CA GLY A 63 7.69 -8.42 -2.54
C GLY A 63 6.53 -8.92 -3.39
N HIS A 64 6.50 -10.23 -3.63
CA HIS A 64 5.47 -10.88 -4.45
C HIS A 64 4.53 -11.73 -3.60
N SER A 65 3.26 -11.81 -3.99
CA SER A 65 2.26 -12.70 -3.37
C SER A 65 1.27 -13.16 -4.44
N PRO A 66 1.16 -14.48 -4.71
CA PRO A 66 0.20 -15.02 -5.67
C PRO A 66 -1.25 -14.63 -5.35
N GLU A 67 -1.60 -14.54 -4.07
CA GLU A 67 -2.93 -14.14 -3.61
C GLU A 67 -3.23 -12.70 -4.00
N MET A 68 -2.25 -11.80 -3.82
CA MET A 68 -2.38 -10.40 -4.23
C MET A 68 -2.43 -10.27 -5.75
N GLU A 69 -1.67 -11.09 -6.49
CA GLU A 69 -1.76 -11.13 -7.96
C GLU A 69 -3.17 -11.49 -8.43
N ARG A 70 -3.80 -12.48 -7.77
CA ARG A 70 -5.18 -12.88 -8.05
C ARG A 70 -6.19 -11.79 -7.72
N ILE A 71 -6.05 -11.13 -6.56
CA ILE A 71 -6.98 -10.09 -6.12
C ILE A 71 -6.90 -8.86 -7.03
N PHE A 72 -5.69 -8.38 -7.32
CA PHE A 72 -5.50 -7.19 -8.15
C PHE A 72 -5.58 -7.49 -9.66
N GLY A 73 -5.49 -8.76 -10.06
CA GLY A 73 -5.42 -9.16 -11.47
C GLY A 73 -4.16 -8.64 -12.17
N ARG A 74 -3.08 -8.41 -11.42
CA ARG A 74 -1.80 -7.85 -11.87
C ARG A 74 -0.66 -8.47 -11.11
N ARG A 75 0.43 -8.77 -11.82
CA ARG A 75 1.65 -9.27 -11.18
C ARG A 75 2.30 -8.21 -10.31
N GLY A 76 2.94 -8.66 -9.24
CA GLY A 76 3.74 -7.80 -8.38
C GLY A 76 5.03 -7.33 -9.08
N PRO A 77 5.96 -6.72 -8.33
CA PRO A 77 5.98 -6.66 -6.87
C PRO A 77 4.93 -5.70 -6.28
N PHE A 78 4.57 -5.94 -5.03
CA PHE A 78 3.60 -5.15 -4.27
C PHE A 78 4.31 -4.39 -3.16
N TRP A 79 3.93 -3.14 -2.98
CA TRP A 79 4.17 -2.45 -1.73
C TRP A 79 3.08 -2.81 -0.73
N ALA A 80 3.50 -3.05 0.51
CA ALA A 80 2.57 -3.13 1.62
C ALA A 80 3.11 -2.37 2.82
N ARG A 81 2.24 -2.07 3.77
CA ARG A 81 2.61 -1.50 5.04
C ARG A 81 1.69 -1.99 6.13
N HIS A 82 2.17 -1.97 7.37
CA HIS A 82 1.25 -1.89 8.50
C HIS A 82 1.63 -0.77 9.44
N TYR A 83 0.61 -0.26 10.11
CA TYR A 83 0.71 0.80 11.10
C TYR A 83 -0.27 0.53 12.24
N MET A 84 0.03 1.13 13.39
CA MET A 84 -0.84 1.14 14.55
C MET A 84 -1.51 2.51 14.66
N PHE A 85 -2.83 2.51 14.87
CA PHE A 85 -3.49 3.68 15.44
C PHE A 85 -3.45 3.62 16.96
N TRP A 86 -3.15 4.75 17.56
CA TRP A 86 -3.16 4.96 18.99
C TRP A 86 -4.24 5.97 19.35
N HIS A 87 -4.97 5.69 20.43
CA HIS A 87 -5.96 6.60 20.99
C HIS A 87 -5.79 6.62 22.52
N ASN A 88 -5.68 7.81 23.11
CA ASN A 88 -5.42 7.99 24.56
C ASN A 88 -4.26 7.14 25.08
N SER A 89 -3.13 7.15 24.34
CA SER A 89 -1.91 6.38 24.66
C SER A 89 -2.10 4.86 24.71
N ARG A 90 -3.18 4.33 24.14
CA ARG A 90 -3.46 2.90 24.02
C ARG A 90 -3.56 2.49 22.55
N PRO A 91 -3.10 1.28 22.19
CA PRO A 91 -3.24 0.80 20.82
C PRO A 91 -4.73 0.57 20.52
N LEU A 92 -5.20 1.17 19.44
CA LEU A 92 -6.59 1.10 19.00
C LEU A 92 -6.78 -0.01 17.96
N THR A 93 -5.99 0.02 16.89
CA THR A 93 -6.07 -0.96 15.80
C THR A 93 -4.79 -1.03 15.01
N LEU A 94 -4.45 -2.25 14.57
CA LEU A 94 -3.43 -2.48 13.55
C LEU A 94 -4.10 -2.52 12.18
N ILE A 95 -3.57 -1.76 11.23
CA ILE A 95 -4.03 -1.75 9.84
C ILE A 95 -2.90 -2.23 8.94
N TYR A 96 -3.20 -3.20 8.07
CA TYR A 96 -2.32 -3.70 7.01
C TYR A 96 -2.92 -3.34 5.65
N GLU A 97 -2.10 -2.73 4.80
CA GLU A 97 -2.49 -2.29 3.46
C GLU A 97 -1.52 -2.84 2.42
N VAL A 98 -2.04 -3.33 1.31
CA VAL A 98 -1.28 -3.73 0.11
C VAL A 98 -1.76 -2.89 -1.07
N PHE A 99 -0.82 -2.31 -1.81
CA PHE A 99 -1.10 -1.38 -2.89
C PHE A 99 -1.05 -2.08 -4.25
N SER A 100 -2.06 -1.85 -5.08
CA SER A 100 -2.10 -2.38 -6.44
C SER A 100 -1.03 -1.72 -7.31
N PRO A 101 -0.30 -2.47 -8.15
CA PRO A 101 0.62 -1.92 -9.14
C PRO A 101 -0.07 -0.99 -10.15
N SER A 102 -1.40 -1.05 -10.26
CA SER A 102 -2.18 -0.11 -11.09
C SER A 102 -1.97 1.35 -10.69
N LEU A 103 -1.60 1.61 -9.43
CA LEU A 103 -1.38 2.96 -8.91
C LEU A 103 -0.16 3.65 -9.54
N GLU A 104 0.76 2.91 -10.14
CA GLU A 104 1.93 3.48 -10.85
C GLU A 104 1.54 4.44 -11.97
N LYS A 105 0.36 4.24 -12.58
CA LYS A 105 -0.21 5.16 -13.56
C LYS A 105 -0.32 6.60 -13.03
N TYR A 106 -0.53 6.76 -11.72
CA TYR A 106 -0.75 8.05 -11.07
C TYR A 106 0.44 8.50 -10.23
N LEU A 107 1.15 7.55 -9.61
CA LEU A 107 2.25 7.83 -8.68
C LEU A 107 3.63 7.80 -9.37
N GLY A 108 3.70 7.34 -10.61
CA GLY A 108 4.95 7.06 -11.31
C GLY A 108 5.42 5.61 -11.11
N PRO A 109 6.42 5.17 -11.89
CA PRO A 109 6.94 3.81 -11.82
C PRO A 109 7.61 3.54 -10.48
N CYS A 110 7.42 2.34 -9.92
CA CYS A 110 8.22 1.91 -8.79
C CYS A 110 9.60 1.44 -9.26
N LEU A 111 10.57 2.34 -9.24
CA LEU A 111 11.96 2.06 -9.62
C LEU A 111 12.75 1.50 -8.43
N LEU A 112 12.45 0.28 -8.00
CA LEU A 112 13.42 -0.47 -7.21
C LEU A 112 14.29 -1.28 -8.16
N GLN A 113 15.52 -0.81 -8.35
CA GLN A 113 16.54 -1.50 -9.11
C GLN A 113 16.79 -2.87 -8.50
N ASP A 114 16.62 -3.91 -9.31
CA ASP A 114 17.06 -5.24 -8.93
C ASP A 114 18.60 -5.22 -8.88
N LYS A 115 19.17 -5.42 -7.68
CA LYS A 115 20.62 -5.52 -7.49
C LYS A 115 21.21 -6.75 -8.21
N SER A 116 20.39 -7.69 -8.67
CA SER A 116 20.84 -8.81 -9.51
C SER A 116 21.29 -8.37 -10.92
N ALA A 117 20.88 -7.17 -11.36
CA ALA A 117 21.21 -6.62 -12.68
C ALA A 117 22.35 -5.58 -12.61
N ASN A 118 23.32 -5.73 -11.70
CA ASN A 118 24.52 -4.89 -11.73
C ASN A 118 25.42 -5.32 -12.92
N PRO A 119 25.61 -4.48 -13.96
CA PRO A 119 26.45 -4.83 -15.10
C PRO A 119 27.95 -4.89 -14.74
N LEU A 120 28.33 -4.42 -13.55
CA LEU A 120 29.71 -4.33 -13.10
C LEU A 120 30.25 -5.62 -12.46
N SER A 121 29.46 -6.70 -12.40
CA SER A 121 29.96 -8.02 -11.98
C SER A 121 30.73 -8.78 -13.07
N SER A 122 30.74 -8.28 -14.32
CA SER A 122 31.44 -8.90 -15.45
C SER A 122 32.77 -8.24 -15.81
N LEU A 123 33.25 -7.26 -15.03
CA LEU A 123 34.62 -6.75 -15.19
C LEU A 123 35.57 -7.66 -14.43
N SER A 124 36.17 -8.61 -15.14
CA SER A 124 37.32 -9.38 -14.68
C SER A 124 38.46 -8.43 -14.33
N VAL A 125 39.03 -8.61 -13.12
CA VAL A 125 40.23 -7.91 -12.66
C VAL A 125 41.43 -8.59 -13.28
N ASP A 126 41.64 -8.42 -14.58
CA ASP A 126 42.86 -8.84 -15.27
C ASP A 126 43.22 -7.73 -16.26
N ASP A 127 43.73 -6.63 -15.73
CA ASP A 127 44.55 -5.64 -16.44
C ASP A 127 45.31 -4.85 -15.37
N ARG A 128 46.29 -5.50 -14.73
CA ARG A 128 47.34 -4.81 -13.98
C ARG A 128 48.66 -5.06 -14.69
N ALA A 129 48.97 -4.11 -15.57
CA ALA A 129 50.27 -3.56 -15.89
C ALA A 129 51.48 -4.49 -15.70
N ASP A 130 51.93 -5.08 -16.81
CA ASP A 130 53.35 -5.20 -17.09
C ASP A 130 53.85 -3.83 -17.55
N GLU A 131 54.57 -3.09 -16.70
CA GLU A 131 55.53 -2.08 -17.14
C GLU A 131 56.83 -2.26 -16.35
N GLU A 132 57.91 -2.29 -17.12
CA GLU A 132 59.30 -2.70 -16.86
C GLU A 132 60.10 -1.71 -16.00
#